data_AF-A0AAD4LZ71-F1
#
_entry.id   AF-A0AAD4LZ71-F1
#
_cell.length_a   1.000
_cell.length_b   1.000
_cell.length_c   1.000
_cell.angle_alpha   90.00
_cell.angle_beta   90.00
_cell.angle_gamma   90.00
#
_symmetry.space_group_name_H-M   'P 1'
#
loop_
_entity.id
_entity.type
_entity.pdbx_description
1 polymer ?
#
loop_
_entity_poly.entity_id
_entity_poly.type
_entity_poly.pdbx_seq_one_letter_code
_entity_poly.pdbx_strand_id
1 'polypeptide(L)'
;RQRKTLYWFATSLRFVNRTFYIVCMHVLRSTYLHSYTSLVRAPYTSDPFPLATIPSSTDACNPRNRSRETTVLDLFIALKVQDDLWADETELHSGQPEAFRDLFDLMQPRARLEDLLRIYLAPNRVELSAYSVTFAPRRVGIVGPARRTIVEVERTKDESLEVTAKRLARKL
;
A
#
# COMPACT_ATOMS: atom_id res chain seq x y z
N ARG A 1 5.37 11.82 -25.27
CA ARG A 1 5.28 13.15 -24.57
C ARG A 1 4.56 13.04 -23.23
N GLN A 2 3.34 12.52 -23.16
CA GLN A 2 2.58 12.37 -21.90
C GLN A 2 3.30 11.54 -20.82
N ARG A 3 3.88 10.38 -21.17
CA ARG A 3 4.64 9.52 -20.23
C ARG A 3 5.81 10.25 -19.56
N LYS A 4 6.60 11.00 -20.34
CA LYS A 4 7.68 11.85 -19.81
C LYS A 4 7.14 12.89 -18.81
N THR A 5 6.00 13.53 -19.09
CA THR A 5 5.38 14.47 -18.15
C THR A 5 4.98 13.79 -16.84
N LEU A 6 4.37 12.59 -16.90
CA LEU A 6 4.00 11.82 -15.70
C LEU A 6 5.23 11.41 -14.88
N TYR A 7 6.33 11.06 -15.56
CA TYR A 7 7.63 10.82 -14.92
C TYR A 7 8.14 12.04 -14.17
N TRP A 8 8.13 13.22 -14.80
CA TRP A 8 8.50 14.47 -14.14
C TRP A 8 7.62 14.80 -12.92
N PHE A 9 6.32 14.49 -12.98
CA PHE A 9 5.43 14.62 -11.82
C PHE A 9 5.86 13.71 -10.67
N ALA A 10 6.21 12.46 -10.99
CA ALA A 10 6.60 11.45 -10.01
C ALA A 10 8.01 11.63 -9.43
N THR A 11 8.99 12.15 -10.18
CA THR A 11 10.39 12.23 -9.71
C THR A 11 10.84 13.62 -9.27
N SER A 12 10.18 14.68 -9.73
CA SER A 12 10.68 16.04 -9.50
C SER A 12 9.60 16.96 -8.93
N LEU A 13 8.49 17.18 -9.66
CA LEU A 13 7.51 18.23 -9.31
C LEU A 13 6.83 17.96 -7.96
N ARG A 14 6.58 16.70 -7.60
CA ARG A 14 5.98 16.33 -6.31
C ARG A 14 6.80 16.76 -5.08
N PHE A 15 8.08 17.05 -5.25
CA PHE A 15 8.99 17.39 -4.14
C PHE A 15 9.13 18.90 -3.92
N VAL A 16 8.55 19.74 -4.78
CA VAL A 16 8.72 21.20 -4.74
C VAL A 16 7.96 21.82 -3.56
N ASN A 17 6.68 21.50 -3.38
CA ASN A 17 5.89 21.91 -2.22
C ASN A 17 4.71 20.95 -1.98
N ARG A 18 4.02 21.12 -0.84
CA ARG A 18 2.87 20.29 -0.46
C ARG A 18 1.71 20.35 -1.46
N THR A 19 1.43 21.52 -2.04
CA THR A 19 0.33 21.69 -3.01
C THR A 19 0.60 20.90 -4.28
N PHE A 20 1.81 21.02 -4.84
CA PHE A 20 2.26 20.24 -5.98
C PHE A 20 2.28 18.76 -5.67
N TYR A 21 2.69 18.33 -4.48
CA TYR A 21 2.57 16.93 -4.07
C TYR A 21 1.12 16.43 -4.18
N ILE A 22 0.15 17.18 -3.64
CA ILE A 22 -1.27 16.79 -3.67
C ILE A 22 -1.78 16.72 -5.11
N VAL A 23 -1.55 17.75 -5.91
CA VAL A 23 -2.02 17.81 -7.31
C VAL A 23 -1.36 16.73 -8.16
N CYS A 24 -0.04 16.58 -8.07
CA CYS A 24 0.70 15.54 -8.80
C CYS A 24 0.22 14.15 -8.42
N MET A 25 0.09 13.85 -7.12
CA MET A 25 -0.41 12.55 -6.66
C MET A 25 -1.85 12.32 -7.07
N HIS A 26 -2.71 13.34 -7.07
CA HIS A 26 -4.08 13.21 -7.55
C HIS A 26 -4.12 12.81 -9.03
N VAL A 27 -3.38 13.53 -9.88
CA VAL A 27 -3.31 13.24 -11.32
C VAL A 27 -2.69 11.86 -11.58
N LEU A 28 -1.59 11.53 -10.90
CA LEU A 28 -0.93 10.24 -11.05
C LEU A 28 -1.85 9.09 -10.62
N ARG A 29 -2.48 9.20 -9.45
CA ARG A 29 -3.40 8.18 -8.94
C ARG A 29 -4.60 8.00 -9.85
N SER A 30 -5.28 9.08 -10.27
CA SER A 30 -6.45 8.95 -11.16
C SER A 30 -6.08 8.33 -12.51
N THR A 31 -4.91 8.65 -13.05
CA THR A 31 -4.42 8.12 -14.33
C THR A 31 -4.13 6.61 -14.23
N TYR A 32 -3.44 6.19 -13.18
CA TYR A 32 -3.00 4.80 -13.02
C TYR A 32 -3.99 3.90 -12.27
N LEU A 33 -5.05 4.46 -11.69
CA LEU A 33 -6.02 3.71 -10.89
C LEU A 33 -6.64 2.55 -11.66
N HIS A 34 -7.09 2.79 -12.89
CA HIS A 34 -7.74 1.74 -13.68
C HIS A 34 -6.80 0.55 -13.97
N SER A 35 -5.54 0.85 -14.30
CA SER A 35 -4.49 -0.17 -14.51
C SER A 35 -4.11 -0.89 -13.22
N TYR A 36 -4.15 -0.20 -12.09
CA TYR A 36 -3.91 -0.82 -10.78
C TYR A 36 -5.06 -1.77 -10.42
N THR A 37 -6.31 -1.32 -10.54
CA THR A 37 -7.50 -2.10 -10.17
C THR A 37 -7.66 -3.39 -10.96
N SER A 38 -7.16 -3.47 -12.20
CA SER A 38 -7.19 -4.70 -13.00
C SER A 38 -6.15 -5.73 -12.54
N LEU A 39 -5.10 -5.32 -11.84
CA LEU A 39 -4.02 -6.16 -11.35
C LEU A 39 -4.17 -6.53 -9.86
N VAL A 40 -5.01 -5.77 -9.14
CA VAL A 40 -5.36 -6.00 -7.74
C VAL A 40 -5.98 -7.39 -7.58
N ARG A 41 -5.47 -8.15 -6.61
CA ARG A 41 -5.95 -9.51 -6.33
C ARG A 41 -6.94 -9.49 -5.17
N ALA A 42 -8.21 -9.77 -5.46
CA ALA A 42 -9.16 -10.18 -4.42
C ALA A 42 -8.71 -11.55 -3.87
N PRO A 43 -8.69 -11.80 -2.54
CA PRO A 43 -9.34 -11.06 -1.44
C PRO A 43 -8.44 -10.04 -0.70
N TYR A 44 -7.24 -9.76 -1.22
CA TYR A 44 -6.22 -8.95 -0.53
C TYR A 44 -6.36 -7.43 -0.75
N THR A 45 -7.46 -6.99 -1.35
CA THR A 45 -7.74 -5.56 -1.55
C THR A 45 -8.38 -4.94 -0.31
N SER A 46 -7.93 -3.74 0.03
CA SER A 46 -8.63 -2.81 0.92
C SER A 46 -9.03 -1.64 0.05
N ASP A 47 -10.31 -1.27 -0.05
CA ASP A 47 -10.76 -0.16 -0.91
C ASP A 47 -9.77 1.04 -0.87
N PRO A 48 -9.09 1.38 -1.99
CA PRO A 48 -8.06 2.42 -2.00
C PRO A 48 -8.64 3.81 -1.73
N PHE A 49 -9.95 3.97 -1.93
CA PHE A 49 -10.71 5.17 -1.67
C PHE A 49 -12.02 4.78 -0.97
N PRO A 50 -12.04 4.67 0.37
CA PRO A 50 -13.27 4.34 1.11
C PRO A 50 -14.30 5.47 0.99
N LEU A 51 -14.97 5.56 -0.15
CA LEU A 51 -16.08 6.48 -0.40
C LEU A 51 -17.37 5.97 0.23
N ALA A 52 -17.42 4.67 0.58
CA ALA A 52 -18.61 4.00 1.12
C ALA A 52 -18.71 4.02 2.66
N THR A 53 -17.63 4.36 3.38
CA THR A 53 -17.68 4.51 4.84
C THR A 53 -17.78 5.99 5.12
N ILE A 54 -18.97 6.52 5.45
CA ILE A 54 -19.15 7.90 5.91
C ILE A 54 -18.23 8.08 7.13
N PRO A 55 -17.06 8.75 6.98
CA PRO A 55 -16.25 9.03 8.13
C PRO A 55 -16.96 10.17 8.88
N SER A 56 -17.07 10.05 10.21
CA SER A 56 -17.29 11.24 11.04
C SER A 56 -16.30 12.32 10.58
N SER A 57 -16.83 13.50 10.23
CA SER A 57 -16.19 14.56 9.42
C SER A 57 -14.81 15.03 9.91
N THR A 58 -14.41 14.66 11.12
CA THR A 58 -13.08 14.88 11.71
C THR A 58 -11.98 13.93 11.22
N ASP A 59 -12.30 12.71 10.76
CA ASP A 59 -11.29 11.68 10.46
C ASP A 59 -10.89 11.55 8.98
N ALA A 60 -11.72 12.04 8.05
CA ALA A 60 -11.48 11.93 6.61
C ALA A 60 -10.24 12.73 6.15
N CYS A 61 -9.91 13.79 6.87
CA CYS A 61 -8.82 14.71 6.55
C CYS A 61 -7.50 14.37 7.27
N ASN A 62 -7.50 13.35 8.13
CA ASN A 62 -6.30 12.95 8.85
C ASN A 62 -5.34 12.18 7.92
N PRO A 63 -4.14 12.70 7.60
CA PRO A 63 -3.16 11.98 6.77
C PRO A 63 -2.67 10.68 7.44
N ARG A 64 -2.95 10.48 8.74
CA ARG A 64 -2.77 9.23 9.50
C ARG A 64 -3.79 8.14 9.15
N ASN A 65 -4.81 8.46 8.38
CA ASN A 65 -5.85 7.57 7.87
C ASN A 65 -5.70 7.33 6.36
N ARG A 66 -4.52 7.55 5.77
CA ARG A 66 -4.27 7.06 4.40
C ARG A 66 -4.50 5.56 4.40
N SER A 67 -5.41 5.09 3.55
CA SER A 67 -5.59 3.67 3.29
C SER A 67 -4.23 3.08 2.95
N ARG A 68 -3.83 2.00 3.62
CA ARG A 68 -2.52 1.40 3.37
C ARG A 68 -2.42 0.88 1.93
N GLU A 69 -3.56 0.56 1.30
CA GLU A 69 -3.64 0.29 -0.13
C GLU A 69 -3.22 1.48 -1.01
N THR A 70 -3.46 2.73 -0.60
CA THR A 70 -2.96 3.91 -1.32
C THR A 70 -1.43 3.93 -1.36
N THR A 71 -0.76 3.38 -0.34
CA THR A 71 0.71 3.26 -0.36
C THR A 71 1.17 2.24 -1.39
N VAL A 72 0.42 1.14 -1.55
CA VAL A 72 0.68 0.13 -2.59
C VAL A 72 0.45 0.73 -3.98
N LEU A 73 -0.61 1.53 -4.16
CA LEU A 73 -0.85 2.28 -5.39
C LEU A 73 0.27 3.29 -5.68
N ASP A 74 0.76 4.02 -4.68
CA ASP A 74 1.86 4.97 -4.86
C ASP A 74 3.17 4.27 -5.29
N LEU A 75 3.43 3.08 -4.76
CA LEU A 75 4.56 2.23 -5.17
C LEU A 75 4.35 1.69 -6.60
N PHE A 76 3.14 1.25 -6.93
CA PHE A 76 2.76 0.85 -8.29
C PHE A 76 3.03 1.98 -9.29
N ILE A 77 2.59 3.20 -8.98
CA ILE A 77 2.80 4.38 -9.83
C ILE A 77 4.29 4.63 -10.04
N ALA A 78 5.09 4.62 -8.97
CA ALA A 78 6.52 4.85 -9.08
C ALA A 78 7.19 3.86 -10.02
N LEU A 79 6.84 2.57 -9.89
CA LEU A 79 7.38 1.52 -10.73
C LEU A 79 6.86 1.61 -12.17
N LYS A 80 5.56 1.84 -12.35
CA LYS A 80 4.91 1.86 -13.66
C LYS A 80 5.37 3.05 -14.51
N VAL A 81 5.51 4.21 -13.90
CA VAL A 81 5.98 5.42 -14.58
C VAL A 81 7.43 5.27 -15.05
N GLN A 82 8.27 4.57 -14.29
CA GLN A 82 9.65 4.25 -14.66
C GLN A 82 9.71 3.20 -15.79
N ASP A 83 8.91 2.14 -15.66
CA ASP A 83 8.78 1.09 -16.67
C ASP A 83 8.31 1.65 -18.03
N ASP A 84 7.30 2.54 -18.01
CA ASP A 84 6.78 3.22 -19.19
C ASP A 84 7.81 4.17 -19.84
N LEU A 85 8.65 4.83 -19.04
CA LEU A 85 9.71 5.70 -19.55
C LEU A 85 10.79 4.88 -20.25
N TRP A 86 11.24 3.79 -19.62
CA TRP A 86 12.30 2.94 -20.16
C TRP A 86 11.86 2.19 -21.41
N ALA A 87 10.60 1.77 -21.49
CA ALA A 87 10.02 1.21 -22.70
C ALA A 87 10.07 2.21 -23.88
N ASP A 88 9.89 3.51 -23.61
CA ASP A 88 9.98 4.57 -24.63
C ASP A 88 11.45 4.92 -24.98
N GLU A 89 12.40 4.76 -24.06
CA GLU A 89 13.81 5.16 -24.23
C GLU A 89 14.71 4.05 -24.78
N THR A 90 14.36 2.78 -24.56
CA THR A 90 15.21 1.65 -24.94
C THR A 90 14.36 0.50 -25.45
N GLU A 91 14.49 0.16 -26.73
CA GLU A 91 13.80 -0.97 -27.36
C GLU A 91 14.17 -2.33 -26.74
N LEU A 92 15.31 -2.40 -26.04
CA LEU A 92 15.77 -3.59 -25.31
C LEU A 92 15.13 -3.74 -23.91
N HIS A 93 14.32 -2.79 -23.45
CA HIS A 93 13.68 -2.88 -22.15
C HIS A 93 12.61 -3.98 -22.12
N SER A 94 12.85 -5.05 -21.38
CA SER A 94 11.96 -6.21 -21.28
C SER A 94 10.90 -6.10 -20.18
N GLY A 95 10.77 -4.94 -19.53
CA GLY A 95 9.85 -4.75 -18.41
C GLY A 95 10.38 -5.26 -17.06
N GLN A 96 9.64 -4.99 -15.99
CA GLN A 96 9.93 -5.46 -14.63
C GLN A 96 8.81 -6.34 -14.03
N PRO A 97 8.46 -7.49 -14.65
CA PRO A 97 7.32 -8.29 -14.24
C PRO A 97 7.45 -8.83 -12.80
N GLU A 98 8.65 -9.17 -12.36
CA GLU A 98 8.93 -9.65 -11.00
C GLU A 98 8.62 -8.59 -9.94
N ALA A 99 8.92 -7.31 -10.21
CA ALA A 99 8.66 -6.24 -9.25
C ALA A 99 7.16 -5.92 -9.14
N PHE A 100 6.42 -6.01 -10.24
CA PHE A 100 4.95 -5.97 -10.19
C PHE A 100 4.40 -7.18 -9.41
N ARG A 101 4.96 -8.38 -9.63
CA ARG A 101 4.54 -9.58 -8.90
C ARG A 101 4.75 -9.41 -7.39
N ASP A 102 5.92 -8.96 -6.96
CA ASP A 102 6.23 -8.73 -5.54
C ASP A 102 5.31 -7.68 -4.90
N LEU A 103 4.91 -6.66 -5.67
CA LEU A 103 3.95 -5.66 -5.19
C LEU A 103 2.60 -6.29 -4.83
N PHE A 104 2.07 -7.19 -5.67
CA PHE A 104 0.77 -7.82 -5.43
C PHE A 104 0.85 -9.08 -4.55
N ASP A 105 1.98 -9.78 -4.53
CA ASP A 105 2.16 -11.02 -3.73
C ASP A 105 2.59 -10.74 -2.30
N LEU A 106 3.28 -9.62 -2.05
CA LEU A 106 3.84 -9.29 -0.73
C LEU A 106 3.27 -7.98 -0.19
N MET A 107 3.38 -6.88 -0.95
CA MET A 107 3.02 -5.55 -0.43
C MET A 107 1.52 -5.37 -0.25
N GLN A 108 0.70 -5.87 -1.18
CA GLN A 108 -0.76 -5.83 -1.08
C GLN A 108 -1.29 -6.64 0.13
N PRO A 109 -0.96 -7.94 0.30
CA PRO A 109 -1.38 -8.70 1.47
C PRO A 109 -0.90 -8.11 2.80
N ARG A 110 0.33 -7.57 2.82
CA ARG A 110 0.86 -6.88 3.99
C ARG A 110 0.02 -5.64 4.33
N ALA A 111 -0.28 -4.78 3.36
CA ALA A 111 -1.09 -3.59 3.58
C ALA A 111 -2.49 -3.96 4.08
N ARG A 112 -3.11 -4.99 3.49
CA ARG A 112 -4.42 -5.52 3.93
C ARG A 112 -4.41 -6.01 5.36
N LEU A 113 -3.37 -6.76 5.73
CA LEU A 113 -3.22 -7.27 7.09
C LEU A 113 -3.05 -6.13 8.11
N GLU A 114 -2.29 -5.11 7.75
CA GLU A 114 -2.13 -3.93 8.59
C GLU A 114 -3.46 -3.17 8.78
N ASP A 115 -4.31 -3.10 7.75
CA ASP A 115 -5.66 -2.53 7.85
C ASP A 115 -6.58 -3.39 8.74
N LEU A 116 -6.53 -4.71 8.62
CA LEU A 116 -7.29 -5.63 9.47
C LEU A 116 -6.89 -5.50 10.94
N LEU A 117 -5.60 -5.39 11.23
CA LEU A 117 -5.10 -5.15 12.59
C LEU A 117 -5.62 -3.83 13.16
N ARG A 118 -5.75 -2.80 12.32
CA ARG A 118 -6.35 -1.52 12.73
C ARG A 118 -7.78 -1.67 13.18
N ILE A 119 -8.57 -2.49 12.49
CA ILE A 119 -9.95 -2.77 12.87
C ILE A 119 -10.00 -3.58 14.17
N TYR A 120 -9.18 -4.64 14.30
CA TYR A 120 -9.22 -5.51 15.48
C TYR A 120 -8.64 -4.89 16.75
N LEU A 121 -7.71 -3.93 16.63
CA LEU A 121 -7.07 -3.27 17.77
C LEU A 121 -7.67 -1.90 18.12
N ALA A 122 -8.58 -1.38 17.30
CA ALA A 122 -9.31 -0.13 17.59
C ALA A 122 -9.99 -0.13 18.98
N PRO A 123 -10.64 -1.22 19.45
CA PRO A 123 -11.22 -1.26 20.80
C PRO A 123 -10.20 -1.09 21.93
N ASN A 124 -8.95 -1.50 21.69
CA ASN A 124 -7.87 -1.50 22.70
C ASN A 124 -7.08 -0.18 22.73
N ARG A 125 -7.48 0.84 21.96
CA ARG A 125 -6.81 2.16 21.86
C ARG A 125 -5.31 2.11 21.56
N VAL A 126 -4.84 1.08 20.86
CA VAL A 126 -3.44 0.97 20.44
C VAL A 126 -3.21 1.80 19.18
N GLU A 127 -2.39 2.85 19.27
CA GLU A 127 -2.01 3.64 18.10
C GLU A 127 -1.05 2.85 17.20
N LEU A 128 -1.60 2.21 16.17
CA LEU A 128 -0.82 1.43 15.18
C LEU A 128 0.02 2.26 14.21
N SER A 129 0.02 3.60 14.34
CA SER A 129 0.78 4.48 13.45
C SER A 129 2.30 4.27 13.55
N ALA A 130 2.78 3.83 14.73
CA ALA A 130 4.17 3.52 14.99
C ALA A 130 4.53 2.03 14.75
N TYR A 131 3.57 1.21 14.32
CA TYR A 131 3.72 -0.23 14.17
C TYR A 131 3.63 -0.63 12.70
N SER A 132 4.51 -1.54 12.29
CA SER A 132 4.55 -2.09 10.94
C SER A 132 4.40 -3.60 10.98
N VAL A 133 3.94 -4.21 9.90
CA VAL A 133 3.83 -5.66 9.81
C VAL A 133 4.95 -6.23 8.96
N THR A 134 5.59 -7.27 9.46
CA THR A 134 6.45 -8.14 8.67
C THR A 134 5.59 -9.27 8.13
N PHE A 135 5.53 -9.39 6.81
CA PHE A 135 4.73 -10.40 6.13
C PHE A 135 5.66 -11.34 5.35
N ALA A 136 5.66 -12.61 5.73
CA ALA A 136 6.36 -13.67 5.01
C ALA A 136 5.41 -14.86 4.79
N PRO A 137 5.68 -15.74 3.82
CA PRO A 137 4.81 -16.88 3.52
C PRO A 137 4.53 -17.81 4.71
N ARG A 138 5.48 -17.90 5.65
CA ARG A 138 5.43 -18.80 6.81
C ARG A 138 5.30 -18.10 8.17
N ARG A 139 5.52 -16.79 8.21
CA ARG A 139 5.64 -16.03 9.46
C ARG A 139 5.09 -14.64 9.26
N VAL A 140 4.35 -14.16 10.26
CA VAL A 140 3.81 -12.82 10.27
C VAL A 140 4.03 -12.22 11.64
N GLY A 141 4.52 -10.99 11.69
CA GLY A 141 4.85 -10.33 12.94
C GLY A 141 4.54 -8.84 12.93
N ILE A 142 4.37 -8.29 14.13
CA ILE A 142 4.19 -6.87 14.37
C ILE A 142 5.51 -6.31 14.91
N VAL A 143 6.03 -5.30 14.21
CA VAL A 143 7.28 -4.62 14.53
C VAL A 143 6.94 -3.26 15.13
N GLY A 144 7.43 -3.02 16.34
CA GLY A 144 7.23 -1.76 17.05
C GLY A 144 8.18 -0.64 16.61
N PRO A 145 8.05 0.55 17.21
CA PRO A 145 8.88 1.72 16.91
C PRO A 145 10.38 1.48 17.14
N ALA A 146 10.75 0.61 18.08
CA ALA A 146 12.13 0.21 18.33
C ALA A 146 12.70 -0.78 17.29
N ARG A 147 11.98 -1.03 16.19
CA ARG A 147 12.30 -2.03 15.15
C ARG A 147 12.47 -3.46 15.70
N ARG A 148 11.87 -3.74 16.85
CA ARG A 148 11.83 -5.07 17.46
C ARG A 148 10.47 -5.72 17.16
N THR A 149 10.50 -7.01 16.85
CA THR A 149 9.29 -7.83 16.73
C THR A 149 8.68 -8.00 18.11
N ILE A 150 7.44 -7.55 18.27
CA ILE A 150 6.71 -7.60 19.54
C ILE A 150 5.92 -8.90 19.63
N VAL A 151 5.21 -9.21 18.54
CA VAL A 151 4.37 -10.40 18.44
C VAL A 151 4.64 -11.06 17.11
N GLU A 152 4.73 -12.38 17.13
CA GLU A 152 4.90 -13.19 15.95
C GLU A 152 4.01 -14.44 15.98
N VAL A 153 3.53 -14.79 14.80
CA VAL A 153 2.64 -15.92 14.56
C VAL A 153 3.11 -16.66 13.32
N GLU A 154 3.19 -17.98 13.41
CA GLU A 154 3.37 -18.84 12.25
C GLU A 154 2.10 -18.85 11.39
N ARG A 155 2.30 -18.67 10.09
CA ARG A 155 1.25 -18.63 9.08
C ARG A 155 1.40 -19.83 8.16
N THR A 156 0.30 -20.52 7.88
CA THR A 156 0.26 -21.51 6.79
C THR A 156 -0.12 -20.82 5.48
N LYS A 157 0.37 -21.32 4.35
CA LYS A 157 0.17 -20.69 3.03
C LYS A 157 -1.31 -20.44 2.72
N ASP A 158 -2.18 -21.37 3.12
CA ASP A 158 -3.61 -21.35 2.83
C ASP A 158 -4.43 -20.62 3.91
N GLU A 159 -3.78 -20.05 4.94
CA GLU A 159 -4.46 -19.28 5.99
C GLU A 159 -4.90 -17.91 5.47
N SER A 160 -6.17 -17.57 5.75
CA SER A 160 -6.74 -16.26 5.42
C SER A 160 -6.09 -15.15 6.26
N LEU A 161 -6.03 -13.94 5.70
CA LEU A 161 -5.42 -12.80 6.40
C LEU A 161 -6.24 -12.40 7.64
N GLU A 162 -7.55 -12.60 7.63
CA GLU A 162 -8.46 -12.31 8.74
C GLU A 162 -8.18 -13.20 9.95
N VAL A 163 -7.97 -14.50 9.73
CA VAL A 163 -7.62 -15.45 10.80
C VAL A 163 -6.26 -15.09 11.38
N THR A 164 -5.29 -14.81 10.51
CA THR A 164 -3.93 -14.39 10.90
C THR A 164 -3.97 -13.10 11.73
N ALA A 165 -4.73 -12.09 11.26
CA ALA A 165 -4.90 -10.81 11.94
C ALA A 165 -5.53 -10.97 13.32
N LYS A 166 -6.59 -11.79 13.45
CA LYS A 166 -7.23 -12.08 14.73
C LYS A 166 -6.26 -12.76 15.71
N ARG A 167 -5.45 -13.72 15.23
CA ARG A 167 -4.44 -14.41 16.06
C ARG A 167 -3.38 -13.43 16.56
N LEU A 168 -2.90 -12.54 15.70
CA LEU A 168 -1.96 -11.48 16.06
C LEU A 168 -2.56 -10.51 17.08
N ALA A 169 -3.78 -10.03 16.85
CA ALA A 169 -4.45 -9.08 17.73
C ALA A 169 -4.75 -9.66 19.12
N ARG A 170 -4.99 -10.99 19.24
CA ARG A 170 -5.18 -11.67 20.53
C ARG A 170 -3.89 -11.86 21.32
N LYS A 171 -2.74 -11.85 20.65
CA LYS A 171 -1.42 -12.03 21.29
C LYS A 171 -0.79 -10.69 21.72
N LEU A 172 -1.35 -9.57 21.27
CA LEU A 172 -1.03 -8.20 21.71
C LEU A 172 -1.86 -7.86 22.95
#